data_AF-A0A9P4B9X0-F1
#
_entry.id   AF-A0A9P4B9X0-F1
#
_cell.length_a   1.000
_cell.length_b   1.000
_cell.length_c   1.000
_cell.angle_alpha   90.00
_cell.angle_beta   90.00
_cell.angle_gamma   90.00
#
_symmetry.space_group_name_H-M   'P 1'
#
loop_
_entity.id
_entity.type
_entity.pdbx_description
1 polymer ?
#
loop_
_entity_poly.entity_id
_entity_poly.type
_entity_poly.pdbx_seq_one_letter_code
_entity_poly.pdbx_strand_id
1 'polypeptide(L)'
;MKNLSTAKAQPGKTDRSRYRPVHGTELHKGFYCDNNNYANLKEIDYDGHLAQIDDDEEHLTSAGCLLEGSCQAFAMQVEEILGYEAFIIKECNGKGHHVFCQATLEGKIALIDARGVTTSFDEFMEVAGEFVKGPFVIRRINENDIAGWQSSSDNSHEEHLALAEAVIKANIECYKID
;
A
#
# COMPACT_ATOMS: atom_id res chain seq x y z
N MET A 1 29.32 3.28 6.41
CA MET A 1 27.99 3.70 6.89
C MET A 1 27.04 3.56 5.72
N LYS A 2 26.04 2.67 5.80
CA LYS A 2 25.02 2.57 4.75
C LYS A 2 24.16 3.84 4.84
N ASN A 3 24.13 4.64 3.78
CA ASN A 3 23.23 5.80 3.70
C ASN A 3 21.80 5.27 3.89
N LEU A 4 21.10 5.74 4.93
CA LEU A 4 19.67 5.48 5.04
C LEU A 4 19.01 6.15 3.83
N SER A 5 18.31 5.35 3.03
CA SER A 5 17.45 5.87 2.00
C SER A 5 16.40 6.81 2.61
N THR A 6 16.19 7.95 1.99
CA THR A 6 15.15 8.90 2.39
C THR A 6 14.08 8.95 1.32
N ALA A 7 13.00 8.17 1.49
CA ALA A 7 11.72 8.52 0.88
C ALA A 7 11.31 9.88 1.43
N LYS A 8 11.09 10.88 0.58
CA LYS A 8 10.37 12.09 0.98
C LYS A 8 9.28 12.33 -0.03
N ALA A 9 8.04 12.03 0.36
CA ALA A 9 6.90 12.51 -0.40
C ALA A 9 7.00 14.04 -0.47
N GLN A 10 6.77 14.61 -1.66
CA GLN A 10 6.62 16.05 -1.76
C GLN A 10 5.53 16.51 -0.78
N PRO A 11 5.72 17.64 -0.08
CA PRO A 11 4.72 18.15 0.84
C PRO A 11 3.44 18.42 0.04
N GLY A 12 2.42 17.59 0.28
CA GLY A 12 1.08 17.82 -0.24
C GLY A 12 0.52 19.12 0.33
N LYS A 13 -0.46 19.70 -0.38
CA LYS A 13 -1.20 20.88 0.15
C LYS A 13 -2.06 20.55 1.37
N THR A 14 -2.15 19.28 1.74
CA THR A 14 -3.05 18.71 2.73
C THR A 14 -2.25 18.02 3.83
N ASP A 15 -2.63 18.25 5.09
CA ASP A 15 -2.11 17.48 6.23
C ASP A 15 -2.60 16.02 6.14
N ARG A 16 -1.69 15.11 5.79
CA ARG A 16 -1.91 13.66 5.62
C ARG A 16 -1.90 12.89 6.94
N SER A 17 -1.54 13.52 8.06
CA SER A 17 -1.43 12.88 9.38
C SER A 17 -2.76 12.82 10.15
N ARG A 18 -3.80 13.50 9.66
CA ARG A 18 -5.09 13.62 10.35
C ARG A 18 -6.20 12.91 9.61
N TYR A 19 -7.10 12.30 10.39
CA TYR A 19 -8.36 11.78 9.86
C TYR A 19 -9.26 12.91 9.37
N ARG A 20 -9.92 12.68 8.23
CA ARG A 20 -10.96 13.54 7.68
C ARG A 20 -12.21 12.75 7.37
N PRO A 21 -13.40 13.35 7.50
CA PRO A 21 -14.65 12.72 7.14
C PRO A 21 -14.84 12.71 5.62
N VAL A 22 -15.35 11.61 5.07
CA VAL A 22 -15.61 11.45 3.62
C VAL A 22 -17.10 11.27 3.35
N HIS A 23 -17.73 10.32 4.04
CA HIS A 23 -19.17 10.07 3.95
C HIS A 23 -19.78 9.86 5.34
N GLY A 24 -20.50 10.87 5.85
CA GLY A 24 -21.16 10.79 7.16
C GLY A 24 -20.17 10.62 8.30
N THR A 25 -20.03 9.38 8.80
CA THR A 25 -19.13 9.05 9.93
C THR A 25 -17.87 8.28 9.51
N GLU A 26 -17.70 8.02 8.21
CA GLU A 26 -16.50 7.36 7.68
C GLU A 26 -15.31 8.32 7.67
N LEU A 27 -14.13 7.79 7.97
CA LEU A 27 -12.90 8.54 8.12
C LEU A 27 -11.85 8.02 7.14
N HIS A 28 -11.04 8.93 6.61
CA HIS A 28 -9.84 8.58 5.86
C HIS A 28 -8.63 9.39 6.34
N LYS A 29 -7.42 8.92 6.02
CA LYS A 29 -6.15 9.57 6.32
C LYS A 29 -5.12 9.20 5.25
N GLY A 30 -4.05 9.98 5.13
CA GLY A 30 -2.97 9.73 4.17
C GLY A 30 -3.24 10.40 2.83
N PHE A 31 -2.82 9.74 1.75
CA PHE A 31 -3.00 10.16 0.36
C PHE A 31 -4.47 10.14 -0.09
N TYR A 32 -5.35 9.44 0.64
CA TYR A 32 -6.80 9.58 0.48
C TYR A 32 -7.27 11.04 0.60
N CYS A 33 -6.59 11.87 1.40
CA CYS A 33 -6.96 13.27 1.62
C CYS A 33 -6.62 14.20 0.44
N ASP A 34 -5.89 13.73 -0.57
CA ASP A 34 -5.35 14.59 -1.65
C ASP A 34 -6.25 14.66 -2.89
N ASN A 35 -7.46 14.08 -2.85
CA ASN A 35 -8.44 14.07 -3.95
C ASN A 35 -7.89 13.53 -5.30
N ASN A 36 -6.78 12.80 -5.27
CA ASN A 36 -6.16 12.19 -6.45
C ASN A 36 -5.44 10.91 -6.01
N ASN A 37 -6.18 9.79 -6.06
CA ASN A 37 -5.85 8.53 -5.41
C ASN A 37 -4.52 7.90 -5.85
N TYR A 38 -4.03 8.26 -7.05
CA TYR A 38 -2.92 7.57 -7.69
C TYR A 38 -1.76 8.50 -8.09
N ALA A 39 -2.06 9.72 -8.55
CA ALA A 39 -1.02 10.64 -9.00
C ALA A 39 -0.04 11.03 -7.88
N ASN A 40 -0.53 11.21 -6.64
CA ASN A 40 0.33 11.62 -5.52
C ASN A 40 1.28 10.51 -5.05
N LEU A 41 0.92 9.24 -5.25
CA LEU A 41 1.81 8.11 -4.97
C LEU A 41 2.92 8.00 -6.04
N LYS A 42 2.62 8.38 -7.29
CA LYS A 42 3.62 8.49 -8.37
C LYS A 42 4.59 9.66 -8.19
N GLU A 43 4.22 10.65 -7.40
CA GLU A 43 5.06 11.82 -7.07
C GLU A 43 5.95 11.63 -5.84
N ILE A 44 5.87 10.47 -5.16
CA ILE A 44 6.84 10.10 -4.11
C ILE A 44 8.13 9.68 -4.81
N ASP A 45 9.01 10.66 -5.04
CA ASP A 45 10.34 10.44 -5.56
C ASP A 45 11.21 9.75 -4.50
N TYR A 46 11.67 8.54 -4.80
CA TYR A 46 12.49 7.75 -3.90
C TYR A 46 13.97 7.92 -4.27
N ASP A 47 14.58 8.99 -3.75
CA ASP A 47 15.97 9.35 -4.06
C ASP A 47 17.00 8.55 -3.22
N GLY A 48 16.81 7.23 -3.17
CA GLY A 48 17.64 6.35 -2.35
C GLY A 48 17.89 5.01 -3.00
N HIS A 49 19.00 4.93 -3.73
CA HIS A 49 19.71 3.73 -4.21
C HIS A 49 19.04 2.36 -3.92
N LEU A 50 17.88 2.09 -4.51
CA LEU A 50 17.63 0.76 -5.06
C LEU A 50 18.59 0.71 -6.25
N ALA A 51 19.48 -0.30 -6.28
CA ALA A 51 20.60 -0.33 -7.20
C ALA A 51 20.13 0.05 -8.60
N GLN A 52 20.83 0.98 -9.24
CA GLN A 52 20.69 1.24 -10.66
C GLN A 52 20.99 -0.09 -11.37
N ILE A 53 19.95 -0.80 -11.79
CA ILE A 53 20.09 -1.95 -12.69
C ILE A 53 19.88 -1.41 -14.11
N ASP A 54 20.72 -1.89 -15.01
CA ASP A 54 20.99 -1.45 -16.38
C ASP A 54 19.81 -0.85 -17.19
N ASP A 55 20.20 0.04 -18.09
CA ASP A 55 19.47 1.04 -18.91
C ASP A 55 18.23 0.60 -19.73
N ASP A 56 17.64 -0.57 -19.51
CA ASP A 56 16.55 -1.11 -20.35
C ASP A 56 15.28 -1.55 -19.60
N GLU A 57 15.23 -1.53 -18.25
CA GLU A 57 14.03 -1.87 -17.47
C GLU A 57 13.43 -0.66 -16.73
N GLU A 58 12.12 -0.44 -16.93
CA GLU A 58 11.34 0.65 -16.34
C GLU A 58 11.50 0.66 -14.81
N HIS A 59 12.21 1.66 -14.29
CA HIS A 59 12.68 1.67 -12.91
C HIS A 59 11.56 1.60 -11.86
N LEU A 60 11.77 0.81 -10.80
CA LEU A 60 10.97 0.78 -9.55
C LEU A 60 11.12 2.06 -8.71
N THR A 61 10.90 3.22 -9.32
CA THR A 61 11.09 4.55 -8.71
C THR A 61 9.79 5.15 -8.18
N SER A 62 8.64 4.53 -8.49
CA SER A 62 7.32 5.05 -8.14
C SER A 62 6.66 4.22 -7.06
N ALA A 63 6.31 4.86 -5.93
CA ALA A 63 5.49 4.23 -4.89
C ALA A 63 4.09 3.83 -5.38
N GLY A 64 3.69 4.25 -6.59
CA GLY A 64 2.48 3.77 -7.26
C GLY A 64 2.46 2.25 -7.48
N CYS A 65 3.61 1.59 -7.66
CA CYS A 65 3.65 0.12 -7.81
C CYS A 65 3.23 -0.61 -6.52
N LEU A 66 3.39 0.02 -5.35
CA LEU A 66 2.91 -0.53 -4.08
C LEU A 66 1.39 -0.56 -3.99
N LEU A 67 0.69 0.22 -4.81
CA LEU A 67 -0.76 0.13 -4.97
C LEU A 67 -1.13 -0.88 -6.08
N GLU A 68 -0.35 -0.91 -7.16
CA GLU A 68 -0.61 -1.69 -8.37
C GLU A 68 0.58 -2.61 -8.70
N GLY A 69 0.48 -3.89 -8.34
CA GLY A 69 1.48 -4.93 -8.66
C GLY A 69 2.37 -5.38 -7.50
N SER A 70 2.62 -4.51 -6.52
CA SER A 70 3.43 -4.80 -5.33
C SER A 70 2.67 -4.60 -4.01
N CYS A 71 1.33 -4.59 -4.06
CA CYS A 71 0.45 -4.45 -2.89
C CYS A 71 0.70 -5.48 -1.78
N GLN A 72 1.12 -6.70 -2.15
CA GLN A 72 1.53 -7.74 -1.22
C GLN A 72 2.74 -7.33 -0.38
N ALA A 73 3.75 -6.69 -0.99
CA ALA A 73 4.94 -6.25 -0.28
C ALA A 73 4.61 -5.10 0.68
N PHE A 74 3.75 -4.18 0.25
CA PHE A 74 3.24 -3.11 1.10
C PHE A 74 2.49 -3.67 2.33
N ALA A 75 1.51 -4.54 2.12
CA ALA A 75 0.70 -5.08 3.20
C ALA A 75 1.54 -5.89 4.20
N MET A 76 2.48 -6.71 3.71
CA MET A 76 3.39 -7.46 4.57
C MET A 76 4.27 -6.54 5.43
N GLN A 77 4.78 -5.45 4.86
CA GLN A 77 5.57 -4.47 5.62
C GLN A 77 4.74 -3.66 6.61
N VAL A 78 3.47 -3.36 6.30
CA VAL A 78 2.55 -2.75 7.28
C VAL A 78 2.26 -3.72 8.44
N GLU A 79 2.04 -5.00 8.16
CA GLU A 79 1.86 -6.03 9.20
C GLU A 79 3.11 -6.13 10.08
N GLU A 80 4.31 -6.14 9.50
CA GLU A 80 5.57 -6.19 10.25
C GLU A 80 5.84 -4.93 11.09
N ILE A 81 5.64 -3.74 10.53
CA ILE A 81 6.01 -2.46 11.17
C ILE A 81 4.93 -1.99 12.17
N LEU A 82 3.65 -2.16 11.83
CA LEU A 82 2.52 -1.60 12.59
C LEU A 82 1.65 -2.67 13.27
N GLY A 83 1.85 -3.96 12.97
CA GLY A 83 1.14 -5.06 13.63
C GLY A 83 -0.31 -5.26 13.17
N TYR A 84 -0.69 -4.71 12.01
CA TYR A 84 -2.02 -4.91 11.43
C TYR A 84 -2.11 -6.22 10.68
N GLU A 85 -3.30 -6.81 10.59
CA GLU A 85 -3.45 -8.09 9.93
C GLU A 85 -3.57 -7.91 8.41
N ALA A 86 -2.78 -8.63 7.61
CA ALA A 86 -2.88 -8.57 6.17
C ALA A 86 -3.99 -9.47 5.60
N PHE A 87 -4.75 -8.92 4.66
CA PHE A 87 -5.86 -9.54 3.95
C PHE A 87 -5.66 -9.46 2.45
N ILE A 88 -6.29 -10.40 1.76
CA ILE A 88 -6.41 -10.41 0.31
C ILE A 88 -7.89 -10.33 -0.08
N ILE A 89 -8.22 -9.36 -0.93
CA ILE A 89 -9.46 -9.35 -1.70
C ILE A 89 -9.15 -9.98 -3.06
N LYS A 90 -9.88 -11.02 -3.45
CA LYS A 90 -9.59 -11.79 -4.66
C LYS A 90 -10.88 -12.17 -5.39
N GLU A 91 -10.86 -12.06 -6.71
CA GLU A 91 -11.95 -12.55 -7.54
C GLU A 91 -12.12 -14.07 -7.38
N CYS A 92 -13.36 -14.54 -7.35
CA CYS A 92 -13.66 -15.97 -7.25
C CYS A 92 -13.10 -16.80 -8.42
N ASN A 93 -12.86 -16.18 -9.58
CA ASN A 93 -12.24 -16.82 -10.75
C ASN A 93 -10.70 -16.89 -10.68
N GLY A 94 -10.09 -16.26 -9.65
CA GLY A 94 -8.66 -16.21 -9.41
C GLY A 94 -7.83 -15.23 -10.26
N LYS A 95 -8.45 -14.43 -11.14
CA LYS A 95 -7.75 -13.60 -12.14
C LYS A 95 -7.22 -12.27 -11.62
N GLY A 96 -7.74 -11.77 -10.51
CA GLY A 96 -7.33 -10.48 -9.97
C GLY A 96 -7.47 -10.43 -8.45
N HIS A 97 -6.58 -9.68 -7.83
CA HIS A 97 -6.54 -9.51 -6.38
C HIS A 97 -5.88 -8.18 -5.99
N HIS A 98 -6.15 -7.77 -4.76
CA HIS A 98 -5.44 -6.68 -4.08
C HIS A 98 -5.15 -7.13 -2.64
N VAL A 99 -3.98 -6.78 -2.12
CA VAL A 99 -3.54 -7.13 -0.76
C VAL A 99 -3.41 -5.85 0.05
N PHE A 100 -3.96 -5.87 1.26
CA PHE A 100 -4.10 -4.71 2.12
C PHE A 100 -4.06 -5.16 3.59
N CYS A 101 -4.00 -4.23 4.53
CA CYS A 101 -4.13 -4.53 5.96
C CYS A 101 -5.49 -4.12 6.52
N GLN A 102 -5.94 -4.81 7.55
CA GLN A 102 -7.09 -4.42 8.36
C GLN A 102 -6.69 -4.14 9.81
N ALA A 103 -7.35 -3.16 10.39
CA ALA A 103 -7.26 -2.85 11.82
C ALA A 103 -8.62 -2.34 12.33
N THR A 104 -8.70 -2.04 13.62
CA THR A 104 -9.89 -1.44 14.23
C THR A 104 -9.64 0.04 14.51
N LEU A 105 -10.51 0.91 13.98
CA LEU A 105 -10.52 2.35 14.28
C LEU A 105 -11.91 2.72 14.82
N GLU A 106 -11.99 3.17 16.08
CA GLU A 106 -13.25 3.57 16.72
C GLU A 106 -14.38 2.50 16.62
N GLY A 107 -14.02 1.23 16.71
CA GLY A 107 -14.96 0.10 16.58
C GLY A 107 -15.41 -0.21 15.14
N LYS A 108 -14.82 0.45 14.13
CA LYS A 108 -15.03 0.19 12.71
C LYS A 108 -13.83 -0.53 12.11
N ILE A 109 -14.07 -1.24 11.01
CA ILE A 109 -12.99 -1.82 10.20
C ILE A 109 -12.29 -0.67 9.47
N ALA A 110 -10.99 -0.54 9.72
CA ALA A 110 -10.10 0.30 8.96
C ALA A 110 -9.37 -0.55 7.91
N LEU A 111 -9.35 -0.07 6.68
CA LEU A 111 -8.68 -0.66 5.52
C LEU A 111 -7.43 0.17 5.25
N ILE A 112 -6.27 -0.49 5.16
CA ILE A 112 -4.97 0.15 4.98
C ILE A 112 -4.30 -0.37 3.72
N ASP A 113 -4.13 0.49 2.73
CA ASP A 113 -3.33 0.24 1.53
C ASP A 113 -2.29 1.36 1.33
N ALA A 114 -1.59 1.37 0.20
CA ALA A 114 -0.53 2.35 -0.07
C ALA A 114 -1.02 3.81 0.04
N ARG A 115 -2.32 4.08 -0.14
CA ARG A 115 -2.93 5.42 -0.02
C ARG A 115 -3.09 5.88 1.43
N GLY A 116 -3.10 4.98 2.41
CA GLY A 116 -3.31 5.35 3.81
C GLY A 116 -4.39 4.50 4.47
N VAL A 117 -5.14 5.12 5.38
CA VAL A 117 -6.21 4.46 6.13
C VAL A 117 -7.56 4.99 5.66
N THR A 118 -8.52 4.12 5.38
CA THR A 118 -9.92 4.49 5.20
C THR A 118 -10.85 3.53 5.94
N THR A 119 -11.95 4.03 6.49
CA THR A 119 -13.06 3.17 6.96
C THR A 119 -14.17 3.08 5.92
N SER A 120 -14.04 3.77 4.78
CA SER A 120 -15.00 3.70 3.68
C SER A 120 -14.64 2.55 2.76
N PHE A 121 -15.53 1.56 2.67
CA PHE A 121 -15.33 0.45 1.75
C PHE A 121 -15.41 0.91 0.29
N ASP A 122 -16.23 1.93 0.01
CA ASP A 122 -16.39 2.47 -1.34
C ASP A 122 -15.09 3.16 -1.83
N GLU A 123 -14.47 4.02 -1.02
CA GLU A 123 -13.16 4.63 -1.36
C GLU A 123 -12.06 3.57 -1.55
N PHE A 124 -12.08 2.53 -0.73
CA PHE A 124 -11.15 1.42 -0.89
C PHE A 124 -11.34 0.73 -2.24
N MET A 125 -12.60 0.43 -2.60
CA MET A 125 -12.97 -0.24 -3.85
C MET A 125 -12.76 0.59 -5.11
N GLU A 126 -12.58 1.92 -5.03
CA GLU A 126 -12.22 2.74 -6.20
C GLU A 126 -10.95 2.25 -6.91
N VAL A 127 -10.00 1.68 -6.17
CA VAL A 127 -8.77 1.08 -6.73
C VAL A 127 -8.83 -0.44 -6.71
N ALA A 128 -9.24 -1.05 -5.59
CA ALA A 128 -9.30 -2.52 -5.52
C ALA A 128 -10.25 -3.10 -6.58
N GLY A 129 -11.31 -2.37 -6.94
CA GLY A 129 -12.25 -2.75 -8.00
C GLY A 129 -11.67 -2.74 -9.41
N GLU A 130 -10.54 -2.07 -9.66
CA GLU A 130 -9.84 -2.15 -10.94
C GLU A 130 -9.23 -3.54 -11.17
N PHE A 131 -8.82 -4.20 -10.07
CA PHE A 131 -8.26 -5.55 -10.06
C PHE A 131 -9.32 -6.63 -9.77
N VAL A 132 -10.42 -6.25 -9.11
CA VAL A 132 -11.47 -7.16 -8.65
C VAL A 132 -12.83 -6.68 -9.17
N LYS A 133 -13.13 -7.03 -10.42
CA LYS A 133 -14.33 -6.63 -11.18
C LYS A 133 -15.51 -7.58 -10.99
N GLY A 134 -15.22 -8.85 -10.68
CA GLY A 134 -16.22 -9.90 -10.47
C GLY A 134 -16.61 -10.11 -9.00
N PRO A 135 -17.48 -11.10 -8.72
CA PRO A 135 -17.71 -11.58 -7.36
C PRO A 135 -16.38 -11.95 -6.69
N PHE A 136 -16.22 -11.55 -5.44
CA PHE A 136 -14.96 -11.67 -4.72
C PHE A 136 -15.12 -12.23 -3.32
N VAL A 137 -13.99 -12.65 -2.76
CA VAL A 137 -13.84 -13.03 -1.36
C VAL A 137 -12.77 -12.18 -0.72
N ILE A 138 -12.98 -11.85 0.56
CA ILE A 138 -11.97 -11.22 1.42
C ILE A 138 -11.60 -12.23 2.49
N ARG A 139 -10.30 -12.48 2.66
CA ARG A 139 -9.78 -13.38 3.70
C ARG A 139 -8.38 -12.95 4.13
N ARG A 140 -7.94 -13.41 5.30
CA ARG A 140 -6.54 -13.26 5.73
C ARG A 140 -5.61 -13.95 4.72
N ILE A 141 -4.44 -13.36 4.50
CA ILE A 141 -3.37 -14.03 3.76
C ILE A 141 -2.89 -15.26 4.54
N ASN A 142 -2.36 -16.25 3.84
CA ASN A 142 -1.80 -17.46 4.45
C ASN A 142 -0.43 -17.81 3.87
N GLU A 143 0.22 -18.81 4.45
CA GLU A 143 1.55 -19.27 4.05
C GLU A 143 1.65 -19.66 2.57
N ASN A 144 0.57 -20.18 1.97
CA ASN A 144 0.58 -20.52 0.54
C ASN A 144 0.55 -19.27 -0.35
N ASP A 145 -0.12 -18.20 0.07
CA ASP A 145 -0.10 -16.92 -0.66
C ASP A 145 1.33 -16.35 -0.65
N ILE A 146 1.97 -16.34 0.54
CA ILE A 146 3.33 -15.84 0.74
C ILE A 146 4.35 -16.65 -0.07
N ALA A 147 4.28 -17.98 0.02
CA ALA A 147 5.16 -18.86 -0.75
C ALA A 147 4.98 -18.66 -2.27
N GLY A 148 3.74 -18.40 -2.71
CA GLY A 148 3.45 -18.05 -4.10
C GLY A 148 4.17 -16.80 -4.56
N TRP A 149 4.17 -15.74 -3.75
CA TRP A 149 4.84 -14.47 -4.07
C TRP A 149 6.37 -14.54 -3.99
N GLN A 150 6.90 -15.43 -3.15
CA GLN A 150 8.35 -15.64 -3.00
C GLN A 150 8.95 -16.59 -4.06
N SER A 151 8.11 -17.30 -4.81
CA SER A 151 8.56 -18.35 -5.74
C SER A 151 9.10 -17.85 -7.08
N SER A 152 9.04 -16.54 -7.35
CA SER A 152 9.65 -15.95 -8.55
C SER A 152 11.18 -15.92 -8.42
N SER A 153 11.89 -16.34 -9.47
CA SER A 153 13.36 -16.44 -9.50
C SER A 153 14.11 -15.11 -9.48
N ASP A 154 13.39 -13.99 -9.55
CA ASP A 154 13.97 -12.67 -9.75
C ASP A 154 13.99 -11.94 -8.41
N ASN A 155 15.07 -11.18 -8.13
CA ASN A 155 15.27 -10.43 -6.88
C ASN A 155 14.21 -9.33 -6.60
N SER A 156 13.17 -9.23 -7.44
CA SER A 156 12.11 -8.23 -7.37
C SER A 156 11.31 -8.28 -6.07
N HIS A 157 11.18 -9.43 -5.41
CA HIS A 157 10.43 -9.53 -4.15
C HIS A 157 11.11 -8.77 -3.00
N GLU A 158 12.41 -8.93 -2.81
CA GLU A 158 13.17 -8.22 -1.77
C GLU A 158 13.21 -6.72 -2.04
N GLU A 159 13.32 -6.31 -3.31
CA GLU A 159 13.31 -4.91 -3.71
C GLU A 159 11.95 -4.24 -3.44
N HIS A 160 10.84 -4.93 -3.74
CA HIS A 160 9.51 -4.43 -3.40
C HIS A 160 9.29 -4.29 -1.90
N LEU A 161 9.81 -5.22 -1.09
CA LEU A 161 9.76 -5.13 0.37
C LEU A 161 10.58 -3.95 0.89
N ALA A 162 11.80 -3.74 0.37
CA ALA A 162 12.65 -2.62 0.76
C ALA A 162 12.03 -1.26 0.37
N LEU A 163 11.41 -1.17 -0.81
CA LEU A 163 10.67 0.01 -1.23
C LEU A 163 9.47 0.27 -0.31
N ALA A 164 8.67 -0.76 -0.03
CA ALA A 164 7.52 -0.69 0.86
C ALA A 164 7.92 -0.19 2.26
N GLU A 165 8.93 -0.83 2.87
CA GLU A 165 9.45 -0.47 4.20
C GLU A 165 9.78 1.02 4.27
N ALA A 166 10.50 1.52 3.27
CA ALA A 166 10.96 2.89 3.28
C ALA A 166 9.85 3.92 3.00
N VAL A 167 8.91 3.61 2.11
CA VAL A 167 7.71 4.43 1.90
C VAL A 167 6.87 4.51 3.18
N ILE A 168 6.66 3.37 3.85
CA ILE A 168 5.92 3.29 5.11
C ILE A 168 6.63 4.10 6.20
N LYS A 169 7.93 3.93 6.39
CA LYS A 169 8.69 4.66 7.42
C LYS A 169 8.70 6.17 7.19
N ALA A 170 8.83 6.61 5.94
CA ALA A 170 8.80 8.03 5.61
C ALA A 170 7.42 8.67 5.78
N ASN A 171 6.35 7.89 5.65
CA ASN A 171 4.97 8.36 5.71
C ASN A 171 4.18 7.68 6.83
N ILE A 172 4.84 7.30 7.94
CA ILE A 172 4.26 6.43 8.97
C ILE A 172 2.96 6.98 9.55
N GLU A 173 2.86 8.30 9.68
CA GLU A 173 1.67 9.00 10.18
C GLU A 173 0.45 8.85 9.25
N CYS A 174 0.64 8.51 7.97
CA CYS A 174 -0.44 8.21 7.03
C CYS A 174 -1.11 6.86 7.32
N TYR A 175 -0.39 5.91 7.93
CA TYR A 175 -0.81 4.52 8.10
C TYR A 175 -1.08 4.15 9.56
N LYS A 176 -0.44 4.82 10.51
CA LYS A 176 -0.61 4.58 11.94
C LYS A 176 -2.05 4.92 12.39
N ILE A 177 -2.66 4.06 13.19
CA ILE A 177 -3.95 4.29 13.86
C ILE A 177 -3.63 4.56 15.34
N ASP A 178 -4.28 5.56 15.93
CA ASP A 178 -4.08 5.98 17.33
C ASP A 178 -5.10 5.32 18.29
#